data_AF-A0A7S3QKX5-F1
#
_entry.id   AF-A0A7S3QKX5-F1
#
_cell.length_a   1.000
_cell.length_b   1.000
_cell.length_c   1.000
_cell.angle_alpha   90.00
_cell.angle_beta   90.00
_cell.angle_gamma   90.00
#
_symmetry.space_group_name_H-M   'P 1'
#
loop_
_entity.id
_entity.type
_entity.pdbx_description
1 polymer ?
#
loop_
_entity_poly.entity_id
_entity_poly.type
_entity_poly.pdbx_seq_one_letter_code
_entity_poly.pdbx_strand_id
1 'polypeptide(L)'
;MADSSAGPEDKGVNVQVLLRCRPMSEREVAERTPQVITTNEALREVTLFHNGHGAMKQPTSRTFRFDKVFGCDSHQEKLYKQAIVPIVQEVMEGFNCTIFAYGQTGTGKTYTMEGGPRGSDDGRKLSPQAGVIPRAIKQIFELIESNSMDSTVKVSFLELYNEELT
;
A
#
# COMPACT_ATOMS: atom_id res chain seq x y z
N MET A 1 -39.30 -29.08 -1.57
CA MET A 1 -38.34 -28.52 -0.60
C MET A 1 -36.96 -28.83 -1.14
N ALA A 2 -36.37 -27.88 -1.86
CA ALA A 2 -35.01 -28.01 -2.38
C ALA A 2 -34.08 -27.33 -1.37
N ASP A 3 -33.28 -28.14 -0.69
CA ASP A 3 -32.15 -27.68 0.09
C ASP A 3 -31.03 -27.34 -0.91
N SER A 4 -30.59 -26.09 -0.90
CA SER A 4 -29.46 -25.58 -1.68
C SER A 4 -28.54 -24.87 -0.72
N SER A 5 -27.90 -25.67 0.14
CA SER A 5 -26.73 -25.25 0.91
C SER A 5 -25.55 -25.08 -0.05
N ALA A 6 -25.48 -23.90 -0.67
CA ALA A 6 -24.22 -23.41 -1.22
C ALA A 6 -23.24 -23.28 -0.05
N GLY A 7 -22.31 -24.24 0.06
CA GLY A 7 -21.18 -24.12 0.96
C GLY A 7 -20.40 -22.84 0.64
N PRO A 8 -19.68 -22.26 1.62
CA PRO A 8 -18.86 -21.09 1.35
C PRO A 8 -17.89 -21.43 0.23
N GLU A 9 -17.97 -20.67 -0.87
CA GLU A 9 -16.98 -20.74 -1.93
C GLU A 9 -15.61 -20.52 -1.29
N ASP A 10 -14.73 -21.50 -1.45
CA ASP A 10 -13.33 -21.41 -1.08
C ASP A 10 -12.71 -20.27 -1.91
N LYS A 11 -12.77 -19.06 -1.37
CA LYS A 11 -12.10 -17.88 -1.93
C LYS A 11 -10.61 -18.13 -1.75
N GLY A 12 -10.02 -18.78 -2.74
CA GLY A 12 -8.61 -19.10 -2.76
C GLY A 12 -7.74 -17.90 -2.36
N VAL A 13 -6.68 -18.19 -1.62
CA VAL A 13 -5.72 -17.19 -1.13
C VAL A 13 -5.09 -16.46 -2.33
N ASN A 14 -5.51 -15.22 -2.57
CA ASN A 14 -5.03 -14.43 -3.69
C ASN A 14 -3.91 -13.48 -3.23
N VAL A 15 -2.71 -13.71 -3.76
CA VAL A 15 -1.63 -12.72 -3.67
C VAL A 15 -2.00 -11.52 -4.53
N GLN A 16 -2.08 -10.34 -3.92
CA GLN A 16 -2.31 -9.08 -4.65
C GLN A 16 -1.03 -8.27 -4.75
N VAL A 17 -0.74 -7.76 -5.95
CA VAL A 17 0.42 -6.91 -6.23
C VAL A 17 -0.05 -5.51 -6.58
N LEU A 18 0.34 -4.56 -5.74
CA LEU A 18 -0.04 -3.15 -5.86
C LEU A 18 1.19 -2.32 -6.21
N LEU A 19 1.02 -1.38 -7.13
CA LEU A 19 2.06 -0.41 -7.48
C LEU A 19 1.69 0.97 -6.90
N ARG A 20 2.64 1.61 -6.23
CA ARG A 20 2.53 3.01 -5.82
C ARG A 20 3.72 3.82 -6.34
N CYS A 21 3.44 4.85 -7.12
CA CYS A 21 4.45 5.82 -7.55
C CYS A 21 4.48 7.00 -6.58
N ARG A 22 5.67 7.37 -6.06
CA ARG A 22 5.80 8.61 -5.28
C ARG A 22 5.83 9.84 -6.20
N PRO A 23 5.47 11.02 -5.70
CA PRO A 23 5.81 12.28 -6.35
C PRO A 23 7.31 12.42 -6.57
N MET A 24 7.69 13.25 -7.55
CA MET A 24 9.05 13.73 -7.69
C MET A 24 9.44 14.50 -6.42
N SER A 25 10.67 14.26 -5.95
CA SER A 25 11.26 14.99 -4.84
C SER A 25 11.64 16.40 -5.26
N GLU A 26 11.74 17.32 -4.30
CA GLU A 26 12.16 18.70 -4.57
C GLU A 26 13.51 18.77 -5.30
N ARG A 27 14.42 17.86 -4.97
CA ARG A 27 15.72 17.71 -5.63
C ARG A 27 15.56 17.32 -7.10
N GLU A 28 14.76 16.30 -7.42
CA GLU A 28 14.53 15.85 -8.80
C GLU A 28 13.85 16.94 -9.64
N VAL A 29 12.94 17.72 -9.03
CA VAL A 29 12.31 18.87 -9.68
C VAL A 29 13.33 19.98 -9.95
N ALA A 30 14.18 20.31 -8.96
CA ALA A 30 15.23 21.32 -9.10
C ALA A 30 16.29 20.92 -10.15
N GLU A 31 16.66 19.64 -10.20
CA GLU A 31 17.59 19.06 -11.17
C GLU A 31 16.93 18.82 -12.55
N ARG A 32 15.64 19.08 -12.71
CA ARG A 32 14.86 18.83 -13.94
C ARG A 32 15.01 17.40 -14.44
N THR A 33 15.04 16.44 -13.51
CA THR A 33 15.12 15.02 -13.83
C THR A 33 13.92 14.63 -14.70
N PRO A 34 14.13 13.93 -15.83
CA PRO A 34 13.03 13.54 -16.70
C PRO A 34 12.10 12.56 -16.00
N GLN A 35 10.79 12.81 -16.07
CA GLN A 35 9.78 11.85 -15.63
C GLN A 35 9.70 10.71 -16.64
N VAL A 36 10.12 9.51 -16.23
CA VAL A 36 10.16 8.31 -17.09
C VAL A 36 9.01 7.33 -16.83
N ILE A 37 8.07 7.69 -15.94
CA ILE A 37 6.95 6.85 -15.53
C ILE A 37 5.64 7.64 -15.68
N THR A 38 4.64 7.01 -16.28
CA THR A 38 3.24 7.47 -16.23
C THR A 38 2.36 6.34 -15.70
N THR A 39 1.38 6.69 -14.86
CA THR A 39 0.44 5.74 -14.27
C THR A 39 -0.97 5.98 -14.81
N ASN A 40 -1.69 4.91 -15.13
CA ASN A 40 -3.12 4.93 -15.41
C ASN A 40 -3.84 4.05 -14.37
N GLU A 41 -4.42 4.68 -13.36
CA GLU A 41 -5.08 3.96 -12.26
C GLU A 41 -6.35 3.20 -12.72
N ALA A 42 -7.08 3.74 -13.71
CA ALA A 42 -8.30 3.11 -14.23
C ALA A 42 -8.00 1.82 -15.00
N LEU A 43 -6.91 1.82 -15.79
CA LEU A 43 -6.44 0.63 -16.49
C LEU A 43 -5.58 -0.29 -15.61
N ARG A 44 -5.17 0.20 -14.43
CA ARG A 44 -4.21 -0.46 -13.52
C ARG A 44 -2.85 -0.69 -14.17
N GLU A 45 -2.41 0.30 -14.94
CA GLU A 45 -1.21 0.22 -15.75
C GLU A 45 -0.16 1.26 -15.33
N VAL A 46 1.10 0.90 -15.51
CA VAL A 46 2.24 1.82 -15.46
C VAL A 46 3.06 1.67 -16.73
N THR A 47 3.39 2.79 -17.34
CA THR A 47 4.21 2.85 -18.55
C THR A 47 5.55 3.50 -18.24
N LEU A 48 6.61 2.77 -18.54
CA LEU A 48 8.00 3.21 -18.48
C LEU A 48 8.45 3.70 -19.85
N PHE A 49 9.02 4.90 -19.92
CA PHE A 49 9.57 5.48 -21.13
C PHE A 49 11.10 5.42 -21.09
N HIS A 50 11.70 4.77 -22.09
CA HIS A 50 13.15 4.71 -22.24
C HIS A 50 13.58 5.65 -23.36
N ASN A 51 14.31 6.70 -22.99
CA ASN A 51 15.06 7.50 -23.96
C ASN A 51 16.21 6.65 -24.48
N GLY A 52 16.19 6.30 -25.76
CA GLY A 52 17.30 5.58 -26.38
C GLY A 52 18.58 6.41 -26.28
N HIS A 53 19.64 5.85 -25.68
CA HIS A 53 20.97 6.45 -25.79
C HIS A 53 21.51 6.21 -27.22
N GLY A 54 21.69 7.28 -27.98
CA GLY A 54 22.26 7.29 -29.33
C GLY A 54 21.38 7.97 -30.38
N ALA A 55 22.00 8.53 -31.43
CA ALA A 55 21.37 9.37 -32.45
C ALA A 55 20.32 8.68 -33.34
N MET A 56 19.95 7.41 -33.09
CA MET A 56 19.16 6.61 -34.04
C MET A 56 18.28 5.51 -33.41
N LYS A 57 17.91 5.61 -32.11
CA LYS A 57 16.96 4.66 -31.50
C LYS A 57 15.65 5.36 -31.16
N GLN A 58 14.56 4.90 -31.77
CA GLN A 58 13.19 5.30 -31.44
C GLN A 58 12.96 5.16 -29.92
N PRO A 59 12.28 6.12 -29.27
CA PRO A 59 11.89 5.96 -27.87
C PRO A 59 11.05 4.68 -27.72
N THR A 60 11.42 3.84 -26.76
CA THR A 60 10.71 2.60 -26.47
C THR A 60 9.95 2.75 -25.17
N SER A 61 8.74 2.21 -25.11
CA SER A 61 7.94 2.15 -23.89
C SER A 61 7.62 0.72 -23.50
N ARG A 62 7.46 0.49 -22.20
CA ARG A 62 7.00 -0.79 -21.64
C ARG A 62 5.87 -0.54 -20.67
N THR A 63 4.76 -1.23 -20.85
CA THR A 63 3.59 -1.13 -19.97
C THR A 63 3.45 -2.40 -19.14
N PHE A 64 3.22 -2.22 -17.84
CA PHE A 64 2.99 -3.30 -16.88
C PHE A 64 1.62 -3.09 -16.22
N ARG A 65 0.92 -4.20 -15.96
CA ARG A 65 -0.39 -4.19 -15.29
C ARG A 65 -0.29 -4.81 -13.91
N PHE A 66 -0.98 -4.22 -12.94
CA PHE A 66 -1.03 -4.63 -11.54
C PHE A 66 -2.48 -4.83 -11.07
N ASP A 67 -2.68 -5.33 -9.86
CA ASP A 67 -4.03 -5.42 -9.28
C ASP A 67 -4.59 -4.05 -8.95
N LYS A 68 -3.72 -3.13 -8.48
CA LYS A 68 -4.01 -1.71 -8.29
C LYS A 68 -2.78 -0.87 -8.60
N VAL A 69 -3.00 0.32 -9.15
CA VAL A 69 -1.97 1.33 -9.40
C VAL A 69 -2.38 2.62 -8.70
N PHE A 70 -1.44 3.20 -7.95
CA PHE A 70 -1.57 4.49 -7.30
C PHE A 70 -0.50 5.42 -7.88
N GLY A 71 -0.93 6.49 -8.55
CA GLY A 71 -0.05 7.50 -9.14
C GLY A 71 0.59 8.42 -8.10
N CYS A 72 1.39 9.38 -8.56
CA CYS A 72 2.03 10.38 -7.69
C CYS A 72 1.04 11.20 -6.86
N ASP A 73 -0.17 11.42 -7.38
CA ASP A 73 -1.20 12.22 -6.70
C ASP A 73 -2.04 11.39 -5.72
N SER A 74 -1.75 10.09 -5.56
CA SER A 74 -2.51 9.21 -4.69
C SER A 74 -2.13 9.36 -3.21
N HIS A 75 -3.14 9.67 -2.40
CA HIS A 75 -3.02 9.93 -0.97
C HIS A 75 -3.05 8.65 -0.14
N GLN A 76 -2.49 8.70 1.07
CA GLN A 76 -2.47 7.58 2.03
C GLN A 76 -3.85 7.00 2.29
N GLU A 77 -4.84 7.88 2.47
CA GLU A 77 -6.21 7.48 2.76
C GLU A 77 -6.85 6.72 1.61
N LYS A 78 -6.62 7.15 0.37
CA LYS A 78 -7.14 6.49 -0.83
C LYS A 78 -6.57 5.09 -0.97
N LEU A 79 -5.24 4.96 -0.82
CA LEU A 79 -4.57 3.66 -0.83
C LEU A 79 -5.13 2.76 0.27
N TYR A 80 -5.24 3.28 1.49
CA TYR A 80 -5.74 2.52 2.63
C TYR A 80 -7.19 2.02 2.40
N LYS A 81 -8.10 2.91 2.01
CA LYS A 81 -9.51 2.58 1.75
C LYS A 81 -9.67 1.53 0.66
N GLN A 82 -8.91 1.65 -0.43
CA GLN A 82 -9.07 0.75 -1.56
C GLN A 82 -8.37 -0.59 -1.36
N ALA A 83 -7.20 -0.62 -0.74
CA ALA A 83 -6.36 -1.82 -0.68
C ALA A 83 -6.37 -2.52 0.67
N ILE A 84 -6.43 -1.77 1.77
CA ILE A 84 -6.13 -2.30 3.10
C ILE A 84 -7.39 -2.57 3.91
N VAL A 85 -8.44 -1.76 3.76
CA VAL A 85 -9.71 -1.97 4.45
C VAL A 85 -10.25 -3.41 4.29
N PRO A 86 -10.27 -4.01 3.08
CA PRO A 86 -10.72 -5.39 2.92
C PRO A 86 -9.84 -6.40 3.68
N ILE A 87 -8.53 -6.18 3.70
CA ILE A 87 -7.57 -7.04 4.41
C ILE A 87 -7.81 -6.98 5.93
N VAL A 88 -8.08 -5.79 6.47
CA VAL A 88 -8.41 -5.65 7.90
C VAL A 88 -9.73 -6.37 8.24
N GLN A 89 -10.71 -6.38 7.33
CA GLN A 89 -11.95 -7.16 7.53
C GLN A 89 -11.65 -8.67 7.56
N GLU A 90 -10.82 -9.18 6.65
CA GLU A 90 -10.39 -10.59 6.67
C GLU A 90 -9.68 -10.95 7.99
N VAL A 91 -8.85 -10.07 8.55
CA VAL A 91 -8.25 -10.28 9.88
C VAL A 91 -9.32 -10.39 10.97
N MET A 92 -10.36 -9.54 10.93
CA MET A 92 -11.47 -9.61 11.88
C MET A 92 -12.35 -10.86 11.71
N GLU A 93 -12.37 -11.45 10.52
CA GLU A 93 -13.01 -12.73 10.21
C GLU A 93 -12.15 -13.95 10.64
N GLY A 94 -10.93 -13.72 11.12
CA GLY A 94 -10.04 -14.76 11.63
C GLY A 94 -8.99 -15.26 10.63
N PHE A 95 -8.79 -14.55 9.52
CA PHE A 95 -7.76 -14.91 8.53
C PHE A 95 -6.39 -14.29 8.85
N ASN A 96 -5.34 -14.99 8.44
CA ASN A 96 -3.97 -14.47 8.53
C ASN A 96 -3.64 -13.65 7.29
N CYS A 97 -3.42 -12.35 7.47
CA CYS A 97 -3.07 -11.45 6.39
C CYS A 97 -1.65 -10.90 6.56
N THR A 98 -0.93 -10.72 5.45
CA THR A 98 0.42 -10.14 5.45
C THR A 98 0.52 -9.06 4.38
N ILE A 99 1.06 -7.89 4.76
CA ILE A 99 1.34 -6.77 3.87
C ILE A 99 2.80 -6.39 4.03
N PHE A 100 3.53 -6.30 2.93
CA PHE A 100 4.89 -5.79 2.89
C PHE A 100 5.05 -4.80 1.75
N ALA A 101 5.94 -3.82 1.93
CA ALA A 101 6.28 -2.84 0.91
C ALA A 101 7.66 -3.16 0.33
N TYR A 102 7.77 -3.19 -1.00
CA TYR A 102 9.02 -3.50 -1.70
C TYR A 102 9.38 -2.40 -2.69
N GLY A 103 10.68 -2.17 -2.89
CA GLY A 103 11.21 -1.16 -3.79
C GLY A 103 12.58 -0.61 -3.37
N GLN A 104 13.18 0.22 -4.20
CA GLN A 104 14.48 0.85 -3.95
C GLN A 104 14.43 1.77 -2.69
N THR A 105 15.58 2.03 -2.08
CA THR A 105 15.70 3.05 -1.02
C THR A 105 15.20 4.42 -1.52
N GLY A 106 14.43 5.13 -0.69
CA GLY A 106 13.87 6.44 -1.05
C GLY A 106 12.62 6.42 -1.93
N THR A 107 12.05 5.26 -2.28
CA THR A 107 10.80 5.19 -3.09
C THR A 107 9.51 5.29 -2.28
N GLY A 108 9.60 5.41 -0.94
CA GLY A 108 8.44 5.61 -0.08
C GLY A 108 7.86 4.33 0.56
N LYS A 109 8.67 3.28 0.74
CA LYS A 109 8.28 2.08 1.51
C LYS A 109 7.84 2.43 2.94
N THR A 110 8.74 3.06 3.72
CA THR A 110 8.46 3.54 5.08
C THR A 110 7.32 4.55 5.10
N TYR A 111 7.28 5.47 4.14
CA TYR A 111 6.16 6.41 4.00
C TYR A 111 4.83 5.69 3.80
N THR A 112 4.78 4.60 3.04
CA THR A 112 3.55 3.81 2.84
C THR A 112 3.12 3.12 4.13
N MET A 113 4.04 2.45 4.83
CA MET A 113 3.71 1.67 6.01
C MET A 113 3.45 2.53 7.26
N GLU A 114 4.29 3.52 7.53
CA GLU A 114 4.25 4.32 8.76
C GLU A 114 3.63 5.70 8.53
N GLY A 115 3.98 6.35 7.41
CA GLY A 115 3.52 7.69 7.07
C GLY A 115 4.63 8.72 7.02
N GLY A 116 4.22 10.00 6.96
CA GLY A 116 5.12 11.13 7.11
C GLY A 116 5.61 11.32 8.57
N PRO A 117 6.53 12.28 8.81
CA PRO A 117 7.02 12.60 10.15
C PRO A 117 5.85 12.77 11.12
N ARG A 118 5.93 12.13 12.29
CA ARG A 118 4.95 12.30 13.35
C ARG A 118 5.04 13.75 13.81
N GLY A 119 4.05 14.57 13.44
CA GLY A 119 3.88 15.89 14.02
C GLY A 119 3.64 15.79 15.52
N SER A 120 3.68 16.92 16.22
CA SER A 120 3.30 17.06 17.63
C SER A 120 1.78 16.94 17.81
N ASP A 121 1.20 15.85 17.31
CA ASP A 121 -0.22 15.55 17.43
C ASP A 121 -0.43 14.81 18.76
N ASP A 122 -1.51 15.16 19.46
CA ASP A 122 -1.85 14.66 20.80
C ASP A 122 -2.36 13.20 20.78
N GLY A 123 -2.17 12.51 19.65
CA GLY A 123 -2.56 11.12 19.42
C GLY A 123 -4.06 10.91 19.18
N ARG A 124 -4.88 11.97 19.22
CA ARG A 124 -6.36 11.83 19.11
C ARG A 124 -6.86 11.75 17.67
N LYS A 125 -6.14 12.30 16.71
CA LYS A 125 -6.49 12.24 15.28
C LYS A 125 -5.36 11.64 14.47
N LEU A 126 -5.73 10.86 13.45
CA LEU A 126 -4.76 10.40 12.48
C LEU A 126 -4.43 11.53 11.52
N SER A 127 -3.15 11.87 11.43
CA SER A 127 -2.64 12.74 10.37
C SER A 127 -3.08 12.22 8.99
N PRO A 128 -3.42 13.10 8.03
CA PRO A 128 -3.63 12.71 6.64
C PRO A 128 -2.44 11.91 6.05
N GLN A 129 -1.23 12.13 6.58
CA GLN A 129 -0.02 11.43 6.15
C GLN A 129 0.21 10.09 6.85
N ALA A 130 -0.62 9.70 7.84
CA ALA A 130 -0.51 8.42 8.53
C ALA A 130 -0.55 7.25 7.52
N GLY A 131 0.37 6.30 7.66
CA GLY A 131 0.50 5.15 6.78
C GLY A 131 -0.48 4.01 7.09
N VAL A 132 -0.18 2.84 6.51
CA VAL A 132 -0.97 1.62 6.67
C VAL A 132 -1.06 1.16 8.12
N ILE A 133 0.06 1.09 8.85
CA ILE A 133 0.12 0.57 10.22
C ILE A 133 -0.77 1.36 11.20
N PRO A 134 -0.61 2.68 11.37
CA PRO A 134 -1.44 3.43 12.32
C PRO A 134 -2.92 3.45 11.94
N ARG A 135 -3.25 3.40 10.64
CA ARG A 135 -4.65 3.31 10.18
C ARG A 135 -5.27 1.95 10.47
N ALA A 136 -4.52 0.86 10.25
CA ALA A 136 -4.94 -0.50 10.54
C ALA A 136 -5.21 -0.68 12.04
N ILE A 137 -4.30 -0.20 12.90
CA ILE A 137 -4.49 -0.23 14.34
C ILE A 137 -5.78 0.49 14.73
N LYS A 138 -5.99 1.73 14.26
CA LYS A 138 -7.23 2.48 14.55
C LYS A 138 -8.48 1.72 14.10
N GLN A 139 -8.50 1.21 12.87
CA GLN A 139 -9.66 0.48 12.35
C GLN A 139 -9.94 -0.80 13.15
N ILE A 140 -8.91 -1.56 13.54
CA ILE A 140 -9.08 -2.78 14.35
C ILE A 140 -9.75 -2.43 15.68
N PHE A 141 -9.26 -1.42 16.39
CA PHE A 141 -9.88 -0.98 17.64
C PHE A 141 -11.32 -0.48 17.44
N GLU A 142 -11.58 0.30 16.39
CA GLU A 142 -12.94 0.75 16.05
C GLU A 142 -13.89 -0.43 15.81
N LEU A 143 -13.44 -1.50 15.14
CA LEU A 143 -14.24 -2.69 14.87
C LEU A 143 -14.48 -3.54 16.13
N ILE A 144 -13.48 -3.67 17.01
CA ILE A 144 -13.63 -4.37 18.30
C ILE A 144 -14.68 -3.65 19.15
N GLU A 145 -14.60 -2.32 19.25
CA GLU A 145 -15.55 -1.49 19.99
C GLU A 145 -16.95 -1.57 19.39
N SER A 146 -17.09 -1.43 18.06
CA SER A 146 -18.40 -1.43 17.40
C SER A 146 -19.12 -2.76 17.50
N ASN A 147 -18.37 -3.87 17.50
CA ASN A 147 -18.93 -5.21 17.54
C ASN A 147 -19.08 -5.75 18.98
N SER A 148 -18.67 -4.97 20.00
CA SER A 148 -18.67 -5.40 21.41
C SER A 148 -17.98 -6.76 21.62
N MET A 149 -16.86 -6.97 20.91
CA MET A 149 -16.13 -8.24 20.94
C MET A 149 -15.16 -8.27 22.11
N ASP A 150 -15.25 -9.30 22.97
CA ASP A 150 -14.21 -9.58 23.96
C ASP A 150 -12.93 -10.06 23.26
N SER A 151 -11.97 -9.14 23.12
CA SER A 151 -10.75 -9.35 22.33
C SER A 151 -9.51 -8.99 23.13
N THR A 152 -8.44 -9.77 22.97
CA THR A 152 -7.11 -9.43 23.48
C THR A 152 -6.19 -9.10 22.32
N VAL A 153 -5.71 -7.86 22.25
CA VAL A 153 -4.77 -7.41 21.21
C VAL A 153 -3.34 -7.47 21.74
N LYS A 154 -2.44 -8.09 21.00
CA LYS A 154 -0.99 -8.12 21.27
C LYS A 154 -0.25 -7.62 20.05
N VAL A 155 0.80 -6.83 20.26
CA VAL A 155 1.63 -6.26 19.19
C VAL A 155 3.09 -6.54 19.51
N SER A 156 3.85 -6.94 18.49
CA SER A 156 5.30 -7.00 18.51
C SER A 156 5.85 -6.17 17.34
N PHE A 157 7.00 -5.56 17.55
CA PHE A 157 7.75 -4.85 16.52
C PHE A 157 9.17 -5.43 16.52
N LEU A 158 9.58 -5.98 15.38
CA LEU A 158 10.89 -6.59 15.20
C LEU A 158 11.57 -5.94 14.00
N GLU A 159 12.85 -5.66 14.13
CA GLU A 159 13.73 -5.26 13.04
C GLU A 159 14.67 -6.42 12.69
N LEU A 160 14.83 -6.71 11.40
CA LEU A 160 15.82 -7.66 10.89
C LEU A 160 16.92 -6.88 10.19
N TYR A 161 18.11 -6.88 10.77
CA TYR A 161 19.29 -6.24 10.19
C TYR A 161 20.46 -7.21 10.19
N ASN A 162 21.04 -7.46 9.01
CA ASN A 162 22.18 -8.38 8.86
C ASN A 162 21.92 -9.77 9.46
N GLU A 163 20.75 -10.35 9.18
CA GLU A 163 20.28 -11.64 9.74
C GLU A 163 20.10 -11.67 11.28
N GLU A 164 20.20 -10.52 11.95
CA GLU A 164 19.95 -10.39 13.39
C GLU A 164 18.59 -9.73 13.65
N LEU A 165 17.85 -10.31 14.60
CA LEU A 165 16.57 -9.78 15.07
C LEU A 165 16.80 -8.89 16.29
N THR A 166 16.27 -7.67 16.24
CA THR A 166 16.29 -6.69 17.34
C THR A 166 14.91 -6.14 17.64
#